data_AF-A0A255TMK0-F1
#
_entry.id   AF-A0A255TMK0-F1
#
_cell.length_a   1.000
_cell.length_b   1.000
_cell.length_c   1.000
_cell.angle_alpha   90.00
_cell.angle_beta   90.00
_cell.angle_gamma   90.00
#
_symmetry.space_group_name_H-M   'P 1'
#
loop_
_entity.id
_entity.type
_entity.pdbx_description
1 polymer ?
#
loop_
_entity_poly.entity_id
_entity_poly.type
_entity_poly.pdbx_seq_one_letter_code
_entity_poly.pdbx_strand_id
1 'polypeptide(L)'
;MGGRFFEKEQRRSWRIPRKQYKHFKTFINMQVIAKIEKWAQQPDVQTQNGMTSKAQVVLRMSGGRNAEGLVGTAFGIVAGKPLAEGTIVVAEVKFFTHEYEGKIFQDVNIFDLMQLKSPQQVGEHF
;
A
#
# COMPACT_ATOMS: atom_id res chain seq x y z
N MET A 1 15.65 13.61 -71.12
CA MET A 1 16.16 12.31 -70.64
C MET A 1 16.62 12.52 -69.20
N GLY A 2 15.72 12.37 -68.21
CA GLY A 2 15.62 11.16 -67.37
C GLY A 2 16.67 11.25 -66.24
N GLY A 3 16.38 11.62 -65.00
CA GLY A 3 15.23 11.26 -64.17
C GLY A 3 15.64 10.11 -63.25
N ARG A 4 15.94 10.42 -61.97
CA ARG A 4 15.73 9.62 -60.74
C ARG A 4 16.52 10.24 -59.59
N PHE A 5 15.92 11.13 -58.81
CA PHE A 5 15.11 10.84 -57.63
C PHE A 5 15.92 10.26 -56.46
N PHE A 6 16.01 11.12 -55.43
CA PHE A 6 16.00 10.81 -54.02
C PHE A 6 15.17 9.56 -53.67
N GLU A 7 15.44 9.02 -52.48
CA GLU A 7 14.52 8.17 -51.72
C GLU A 7 14.60 6.67 -52.02
N LYS A 8 15.49 5.98 -51.30
CA LYS A 8 15.28 4.58 -50.92
C LYS A 8 14.72 4.54 -49.50
N GLU A 9 13.48 4.96 -49.36
CA GLU A 9 12.59 4.38 -48.37
C GLU A 9 12.05 3.08 -48.97
N GLN A 10 12.11 1.97 -48.21
CA GLN A 10 11.03 0.98 -48.07
C GLN A 10 11.54 -0.34 -47.46
N ARG A 11 10.96 -0.63 -46.29
CA ARG A 11 10.62 -1.96 -45.75
C ARG A 11 11.76 -2.79 -45.15
N ARG A 12 12.04 -2.52 -43.87
CA ARG A 12 12.05 -3.61 -42.88
C ARG A 12 10.97 -3.39 -41.85
N SER A 13 9.88 -4.10 -42.11
CA SER A 13 8.91 -4.65 -41.18
C SER A 13 9.12 -4.27 -39.71
N TRP A 14 8.12 -3.54 -39.21
CA TRP A 14 7.71 -3.51 -37.82
C TRP A 14 7.78 -4.90 -37.17
N ARG A 15 8.80 -5.12 -36.34
CA ARG A 15 8.69 -5.92 -35.12
C ARG A 15 9.42 -5.19 -34.02
N ILE A 16 8.72 -4.25 -33.38
CA ILE A 16 9.02 -3.88 -32.00
C ILE A 16 8.94 -5.20 -31.21
N PRO A 17 10.01 -5.68 -30.56
CA PRO A 17 9.87 -6.78 -29.62
C PRO A 17 8.99 -6.28 -28.46
N ARG A 18 7.70 -6.60 -28.54
CA ARG A 18 6.82 -6.57 -27.37
C ARG A 18 7.17 -7.77 -26.52
N LYS A 19 7.26 -7.53 -25.21
CA LYS A 19 7.47 -8.45 -24.08
C LYS A 19 8.94 -8.53 -23.68
N GLN A 20 9.31 -8.22 -22.44
CA GLN A 20 8.57 -8.46 -21.20
C GLN A 20 9.03 -7.43 -20.16
N TYR A 21 8.26 -6.36 -19.94
CA TYR A 21 8.40 -5.65 -18.67
C TYR A 21 7.90 -6.60 -17.59
N LYS A 22 8.82 -7.32 -16.93
CA LYS A 22 8.55 -7.88 -15.61
C LYS A 22 8.18 -6.68 -14.75
N HIS A 23 6.87 -6.51 -14.54
CA HIS A 23 6.33 -5.36 -13.85
C HIS A 23 7.04 -5.26 -12.51
N PHE A 24 7.75 -4.16 -12.32
CA PHE A 24 8.33 -3.80 -11.04
C PHE A 24 7.20 -3.80 -10.02
N LYS A 25 7.27 -4.73 -9.08
CA LYS A 25 6.43 -4.74 -7.89
C LYS A 25 6.96 -3.62 -7.01
N THR A 26 6.63 -2.37 -7.34
CA THR A 26 7.06 -1.20 -6.58
C THR A 26 6.42 -1.29 -5.21
N PHE A 27 7.21 -1.70 -4.23
CA PHE A 27 6.82 -1.66 -2.84
C PHE A 27 7.17 -0.28 -2.31
N ILE A 28 6.14 0.53 -2.07
CA ILE A 28 6.33 1.80 -1.37
C ILE A 28 6.06 1.50 0.10
N ASN A 29 7.12 1.53 0.90
CA ASN A 29 7.01 1.60 2.34
C ASN A 29 6.90 3.08 2.74
N MET A 30 5.88 3.42 3.51
CA MET A 30 5.64 4.77 3.99
C MET A 30 5.31 4.72 5.49
N GLN A 31 5.79 5.70 6.25
CA GLN A 31 5.34 5.93 7.61
C GLN A 31 4.30 7.04 7.60
N VAL A 32 3.15 6.80 8.22
CA VAL A 32 2.06 7.79 8.31
C VAL A 32 1.60 7.95 9.75
N ILE A 33 1.31 9.19 10.15
CA ILE A 33 0.62 9.48 11.41
C ILE A 33 -0.87 9.51 11.11
N ALA A 34 -1.63 8.62 11.74
CA ALA A 34 -3.04 8.46 11.48
C ALA A 34 -3.83 8.15 12.75
N LYS A 35 -5.13 8.45 12.70
CA LYS A 35 -6.11 8.01 13.69
C LYS A 35 -6.76 6.72 13.21
N ILE A 36 -6.93 5.75 14.09
CA ILE A 36 -7.73 4.55 13.80
C ILE A 36 -9.21 4.95 13.81
N GLU A 37 -9.87 4.85 12.67
CA GLU A 37 -11.33 5.04 12.57
C GLU A 37 -12.09 3.74 12.78
N LYS A 38 -11.56 2.62 12.31
CA LYS A 38 -12.16 1.29 12.51
C LYS A 38 -11.07 0.24 12.66
N TRP A 39 -11.29 -0.71 13.55
CA TRP A 39 -10.46 -1.91 13.72
C TRP A 39 -11.33 -3.14 13.83
N ALA A 40 -11.24 -4.04 12.85
CA ALA A 40 -12.08 -5.22 12.77
C ALA A 40 -11.25 -6.50 12.66
N GLN A 41 -11.27 -7.31 13.72
CA GLN A 41 -10.67 -8.64 13.69
C GLN A 41 -11.37 -9.49 12.62
N GLN A 42 -10.58 -10.22 11.85
CA GLN A 42 -11.06 -11.17 10.85
C GLN A 42 -10.68 -12.59 11.30
N PRO A 43 -11.34 -13.62 10.76
CA PRO A 43 -10.92 -14.99 10.96
C PRO A 43 -9.45 -15.16 10.58
N ASP A 44 -8.76 -16.05 11.30
CA ASP A 44 -7.39 -16.41 10.97
C ASP A 44 -7.32 -16.92 9.52
N VAL A 45 -6.28 -16.50 8.82
CA VAL A 45 -6.05 -16.85 7.42
C VAL A 45 -4.86 -17.76 7.30
N GLN A 46 -4.98 -18.76 6.43
CA GLN A 46 -3.87 -19.65 6.08
C GLN A 46 -2.83 -18.88 5.26
N THR A 47 -1.59 -18.89 5.72
CA THR A 47 -0.43 -18.35 5.01
C THR A 47 0.57 -19.46 4.71
N GLN A 48 1.63 -19.14 3.96
CA GLN A 48 2.74 -20.07 3.71
C GLN A 48 3.41 -20.55 5.01
N ASN A 49 3.32 -19.76 6.09
CA ASN A 49 3.95 -20.04 7.37
C ASN A 49 2.96 -20.59 8.43
N GLY A 50 1.74 -20.98 8.03
CA GLY A 50 0.67 -21.44 8.92
C GLY A 50 -0.50 -20.47 9.04
N MET A 51 -1.42 -20.70 9.98
CA MET A 51 -2.51 -19.77 10.26
C MET A 51 -1.95 -18.49 10.90
N THR A 52 -2.46 -17.33 10.46
CA THR A 52 -2.12 -16.04 11.07
C THR A 52 -3.37 -15.20 11.27
N SER A 53 -3.40 -14.43 12.35
CA SER A 53 -4.48 -13.49 12.60
C SER A 53 -4.48 -12.36 11.57
N LYS A 54 -5.68 -11.86 11.28
CA LYS A 54 -5.90 -10.80 10.31
C LYS A 54 -6.82 -9.76 10.91
N ALA A 55 -6.53 -8.49 10.68
CA ALA A 55 -7.42 -7.40 11.02
C ALA A 55 -7.54 -6.45 9.84
N GLN A 56 -8.74 -5.94 9.60
CA GLN A 56 -8.95 -4.81 8.70
C GLN A 56 -8.94 -3.52 9.52
N VAL A 57 -8.25 -2.51 9.02
CA VAL A 57 -8.13 -1.21 9.67
C VAL A 57 -8.45 -0.09 8.69
N VAL A 58 -9.18 0.90 9.19
CA VAL A 58 -9.38 2.18 8.51
C VAL A 58 -8.56 3.22 9.28
N LEU A 59 -7.59 3.78 8.60
CA LEU A 59 -6.72 4.84 9.09
C LEU A 59 -7.13 6.17 8.46
N ARG A 60 -7.15 7.23 9.25
CA ARG A 60 -7.34 8.60 8.75
C ARG A 60 -6.14 9.45 9.09
N MET A 61 -5.48 9.99 8.06
CA MET A 61 -4.27 10.79 8.24
C MET A 61 -4.56 12.12 8.94
N SER A 62 -3.53 12.75 9.52
CA SER A 62 -3.66 14.09 10.12
C SER A 62 -3.74 15.16 9.02
N GLY A 63 -4.93 15.76 8.81
CA GLY A 63 -5.11 16.80 7.78
C GLY A 63 -6.45 17.55 7.82
N GLY A 64 -7.23 17.43 8.90
CA GLY A 64 -8.56 18.07 9.01
C GLY A 64 -9.63 17.42 8.13
N ARG A 65 -10.59 18.20 7.61
CA ARG A 65 -11.76 17.66 6.86
C ARG A 65 -11.38 16.89 5.59
N ASN A 66 -10.25 17.24 4.97
CA ASN A 66 -9.76 16.61 3.73
C ASN A 66 -8.71 15.52 3.98
N ALA A 67 -8.51 15.12 5.24
CA ALA A 67 -7.61 14.02 5.57
C ALA A 67 -8.02 12.76 4.81
N GLU A 68 -7.13 12.25 3.97
CA GLU A 68 -7.38 11.02 3.22
C GLU A 68 -7.46 9.83 4.18
N GLY A 69 -8.40 8.94 3.87
CA GLY A 69 -8.57 7.66 4.54
C GLY A 69 -7.83 6.56 3.79
N LEU A 70 -7.19 5.67 4.54
CA LEU A 70 -6.53 4.47 4.04
C LEU A 70 -7.24 3.26 4.63
N VAL A 71 -7.67 2.34 3.78
CA VAL A 71 -8.19 1.03 4.20
C VAL A 71 -7.07 0.03 3.97
N GLY A 72 -6.63 -0.64 5.04
CA GLY A 72 -5.54 -1.58 4.97
C GLY A 72 -5.74 -2.80 5.84
N THR A 73 -4.88 -3.79 5.64
CA THR A 73 -4.92 -5.07 6.34
C THR A 73 -3.67 -5.25 7.20
N ALA A 74 -3.86 -5.59 8.47
CA ALA A 74 -2.80 -6.02 9.37
C ALA A 74 -2.80 -7.55 9.51
N PHE A 75 -1.63 -8.14 9.76
CA PHE A 75 -1.45 -9.58 9.95
C PHE A 75 -0.68 -9.90 11.23
N GLY A 76 -0.84 -11.13 11.73
CA GLY A 76 -0.08 -11.69 12.84
C GLY A 76 -0.18 -10.87 14.12
N ILE A 77 0.98 -10.59 14.74
CA ILE A 77 1.08 -9.87 16.01
C ILE A 77 0.43 -8.49 15.93
N VAL A 78 0.55 -7.79 14.78
CA VAL A 78 -0.05 -6.46 14.59
C VAL A 78 -1.57 -6.55 14.58
N ALA A 79 -2.14 -7.57 13.94
CA ALA A 79 -3.58 -7.83 13.98
C ALA A 79 -4.08 -8.18 15.39
N GLY A 80 -3.22 -8.73 16.25
CA GLY A 80 -3.55 -9.03 17.65
C GLY A 80 -3.45 -7.85 18.62
N LYS A 81 -2.98 -6.66 18.18
CA LYS A 81 -2.84 -5.51 19.07
C LYS A 81 -4.23 -5.00 19.51
N PRO A 82 -4.46 -4.72 20.81
CA PRO A 82 -5.74 -4.24 21.33
C PRO A 82 -5.90 -2.73 21.07
N LEU A 83 -5.91 -2.33 19.80
CA LEU A 83 -6.01 -0.93 19.41
C LEU A 83 -7.48 -0.50 19.35
N ALA A 84 -7.84 0.53 20.12
CA ALA A 84 -9.17 1.10 20.11
C ALA A 84 -9.35 2.09 18.95
N GLU A 85 -10.58 2.19 18.45
CA GLU A 85 -10.99 3.31 17.59
C GLU A 85 -10.70 4.63 18.32
N GLY A 86 -10.20 5.61 17.57
CA GLY A 86 -9.81 6.90 18.11
C GLY A 86 -8.32 7.04 18.43
N THR A 87 -7.60 5.92 18.52
CA THR A 87 -6.16 5.91 18.86
C THR A 87 -5.34 6.55 17.75
N ILE A 88 -4.42 7.46 18.12
CA ILE A 88 -3.43 8.01 17.19
C ILE A 88 -2.23 7.08 17.15
N VAL A 89 -1.82 6.72 15.94
CA VAL A 89 -0.75 5.76 15.67
C VAL A 89 0.22 6.31 14.63
N VAL A 90 1.47 5.89 14.73
CA VAL A 90 2.39 5.83 13.59
C VAL A 90 2.22 4.46 12.94
N ALA A 91 1.83 4.43 11.68
CA ALA A 91 1.66 3.20 10.91
C ALA A 91 2.78 3.08 9.88
N GLU A 92 3.45 1.93 9.85
CA GLU A 92 4.27 1.53 8.71
C GLU A 92 3.37 0.82 7.69
N VAL A 93 3.21 1.46 6.54
CA VAL A 93 2.27 1.08 5.50
C VAL A 93 3.03 0.67 4.25
N LYS A 94 2.65 -0.47 3.68
CA LYS A 94 3.22 -1.01 2.46
C LYS A 94 2.15 -1.09 1.38
N PHE A 95 2.33 -0.29 0.34
CA PHE A 95 1.50 -0.34 -0.85
C PHE A 95 2.07 -1.37 -1.83
N PHE A 96 1.19 -2.20 -2.37
CA PHE A 96 1.52 -3.05 -3.51
C PHE A 96 0.29 -3.23 -4.37
N THR A 97 0.51 -3.67 -5.60
CA THR A 97 -0.58 -4.04 -6.49
C THR A 97 -0.48 -5.52 -6.82
N HIS A 98 -1.61 -6.19 -6.90
CA HIS A 98 -1.69 -7.53 -7.45
C HIS A 98 -2.70 -7.57 -8.60
N GLU A 99 -2.47 -8.47 -9.54
CA GLU A 99 -3.42 -8.77 -10.60
C GLU A 99 -4.22 -10.00 -10.20
N TYR A 100 -5.54 -9.90 -10.28
CA TYR A 100 -6.46 -11.01 -10.06
C TYR A 100 -7.55 -10.94 -11.12
N GLU A 101 -7.77 -12.04 -11.85
CA GLU A 101 -8.74 -12.13 -12.96
C GLU A 101 -8.60 -10.99 -14.01
N GLY A 102 -7.35 -10.60 -14.32
CA GLY A 102 -7.06 -9.53 -15.28
C GLY A 102 -7.36 -8.11 -14.79
N LYS A 103 -7.73 -7.94 -13.52
CA LYS A 103 -7.90 -6.64 -12.86
C LYS A 103 -6.74 -6.38 -11.91
N ILE A 104 -6.27 -5.14 -11.89
CA ILE A 104 -5.22 -4.70 -10.97
C ILE A 104 -5.88 -4.11 -9.74
N PHE A 105 -5.58 -4.69 -8.58
CA PHE A 105 -6.01 -4.20 -7.27
C PHE A 105 -4.82 -3.56 -6.56
N GLN A 106 -5.07 -2.49 -5.81
CA GLN A 106 -4.11 -1.92 -4.88
C GLN A 106 -4.43 -2.46 -3.49
N ASP A 107 -3.41 -2.96 -2.83
CA ASP A 107 -3.48 -3.39 -1.44
C ASP A 107 -2.61 -2.50 -0.57
N VAL A 108 -3.09 -2.33 0.65
CA VAL A 108 -2.43 -1.56 1.68
C VAL A 108 -2.19 -2.50 2.85
N ASN A 109 -0.96 -2.97 3.02
CA ASN A 109 -0.59 -3.77 4.18
C ASN A 109 -0.07 -2.88 5.29
N ILE A 110 -0.56 -3.11 6.50
CA ILE A 110 -0.08 -2.46 7.71
C ILE A 110 0.94 -3.38 8.35
N PHE A 111 2.21 -3.01 8.22
CA PHE A 111 3.34 -3.82 8.66
C PHE A 111 3.64 -3.63 10.14
N ASP A 112 3.49 -2.41 10.64
CA ASP A 112 3.56 -2.12 12.06
C ASP A 112 2.67 -0.92 12.43
N LEU A 113 2.28 -0.88 13.69
CA LEU A 113 1.47 0.17 14.32
C LEU A 113 2.01 0.47 15.70
N MET A 114 2.45 1.72 15.91
CA MET A 114 2.87 2.22 17.20
C MET A 114 1.89 3.28 17.67
N GLN A 115 1.26 3.04 18.83
CA GLN A 115 0.42 4.06 19.46
C GLN A 115 1.28 5.25 19.90
N LEU A 116 0.88 6.44 19.47
CA LEU A 116 1.41 7.68 20.01
C LEU A 116 0.74 7.93 21.36
N LYS A 117 1.53 7.90 22.43
CA LYS A 117 1.09 8.40 23.74
C LYS A 117 0.82 9.90 23.59
N SER A 118 -0.26 10.38 24.16
CA SER A 118 -0.64 11.80 24.04
C SER A 118 0.47 12.73 24.57
N PRO A 119 0.54 13.99 24.12
CA PRO A 119 1.49 14.97 24.65
C PRO A 119 1.32 15.25 26.16
N GLN A 120 0.22 14.83 26.79
CA GLN A 120 -0.01 15.07 28.22
C GLN A 120 0.85 14.21 29.16
N GLN A 121 1.72 13.34 28.64
CA GLN A 121 2.67 12.58 29.47
C GLN A 121 4.11 13.10 29.39
N VAL A 122 4.32 14.30 28.83
CA VAL A 122 5.62 15.00 28.89
C VAL A 122 5.48 16.18 29.85
N GLY A 123 5.59 15.89 31.15
CA GLY A 123 6.08 16.82 32.17
C GLY A 123 5.17 18.01 32.55
N GLU A 124 4.23 17.77 33.46
CA GLU A 124 4.28 18.54 34.70
C GLU A 124 5.60 18.18 35.38
N HIS A 125 6.63 19.00 35.19
CA HIS A 125 7.83 19.16 36.01
C HIS A 125 8.79 20.07 35.23
N PHE A 126 8.57 21.38 35.36
CA PHE A 126 9.60 22.40 35.27
C PHE A 126 9.53 23.24 36.53
#